data_AF-A0A2K3LQK0-F1
#
_entry.id   AF-A0A2K3LQK0-F1
#
_cell.length_a   1.000
_cell.length_b   1.000
_cell.length_c   1.000
_cell.angle_alpha   90.00
_cell.angle_beta   90.00
_cell.angle_gamma   90.00
#
_symmetry.space_group_name_H-M   'P 1'
#
loop_
_entity.id
_entity.type
_entity.pdbx_description
1 polymer ?
#
loop_
_entity_poly.entity_id
_entity_poly.type
_entity_poly.pdbx_seq_one_letter_code
_entity_poly.pdbx_strand_id
1 'polypeptide(L)'
;IRFATVDLELHTKYVPGGSESIYDVDRRVSEKTQVIPPLAEDRFLCSFSHIFAGGYAAGYYSYKWAEVLSADAFSAFEDAGLDNNKAVIETGRKFRETILALGGGKAPLEVFVQFRGREPTPDALLRHNGLIAAA
;
A
#
# COMPACT_ATOMS: atom_id res chain seq x y z
N ILE A 1 8.65 -0.27 -3.53
CA ILE A 1 7.83 -0.87 -4.63
C ILE A 1 8.27 -2.28 -5.03
N ARG A 2 9.58 -2.60 -5.04
CA ARG A 2 10.15 -3.93 -5.41
C ARG A 2 9.33 -5.14 -4.96
N PHE A 3 9.06 -5.30 -3.67
CA PHE A 3 8.38 -6.49 -3.13
C PHE A 3 6.99 -6.74 -3.73
N ALA A 4 6.21 -5.68 -3.95
CA ALA A 4 4.91 -5.78 -4.60
C ALA A 4 5.04 -6.12 -6.09
N THR A 5 6.05 -5.57 -6.76
CA THR A 5 6.30 -5.83 -8.18
C THR A 5 6.75 -7.27 -8.42
N VAL A 6 7.67 -7.81 -7.62
CA VAL A 6 8.13 -9.20 -7.76
C VAL A 6 7.02 -10.20 -7.41
N ASP A 7 6.19 -9.90 -6.42
CA ASP A 7 4.99 -10.69 -6.11
C ASP A 7 4.05 -10.77 -7.33
N LEU A 8 3.68 -9.63 -7.91
CA LEU A 8 2.80 -9.62 -9.09
C LEU A 8 3.44 -10.31 -10.30
N GLU A 9 4.74 -10.10 -10.57
CA GLU A 9 5.43 -10.72 -11.70
C GLU A 9 5.49 -12.25 -11.57
N LEU A 10 5.72 -12.77 -10.36
CA LEU A 10 5.69 -14.20 -10.07
C LEU A 10 4.31 -14.83 -10.27
N HIS A 11 3.24 -14.07 -10.03
CA HIS A 11 1.85 -14.55 -10.13
C HIS A 11 1.13 -14.15 -11.44
N THR A 12 1.83 -13.54 -12.40
CA THR A 12 1.22 -13.12 -13.67
C THR A 12 2.00 -13.57 -14.90
N LYS A 13 3.30 -13.28 -14.98
CA LYS A 13 4.12 -13.55 -16.19
C LYS A 13 5.02 -14.76 -16.04
N TYR A 14 5.47 -15.04 -14.82
CA TYR A 14 6.35 -16.19 -14.56
C TYR A 14 5.61 -17.50 -14.77
N VAL A 15 6.27 -18.45 -15.45
CA VAL A 15 5.75 -19.80 -15.71
C VAL A 15 6.68 -20.82 -15.04
N PRO A 16 6.25 -21.47 -13.94
CA PRO A 16 7.03 -22.51 -13.29
C PRO A 16 7.37 -23.68 -14.23
N GLY A 17 8.57 -24.26 -14.07
CA GLY A 17 9.04 -25.38 -14.89
C GLY A 17 9.70 -24.99 -16.21
N GLY A 18 9.74 -23.70 -16.54
CA GLY A 18 10.51 -23.17 -17.66
C GLY A 18 12.01 -23.03 -17.37
N SER A 19 12.72 -22.34 -18.27
CA SER A 19 14.16 -22.07 -18.14
C SER A 19 14.50 -20.91 -17.19
N GLU A 20 13.53 -20.07 -16.88
CA GLU A 20 13.68 -18.93 -15.96
C GLU A 20 13.45 -19.39 -14.52
N SER A 21 14.31 -18.96 -13.58
CA SER A 21 14.11 -19.19 -12.15
C SER A 21 13.41 -18.01 -11.47
N ILE A 22 12.88 -18.23 -10.26
CA ILE A 22 12.33 -17.13 -9.44
C ILE A 22 13.36 -16.03 -9.13
N TYR A 23 14.65 -16.36 -9.12
CA TYR A 23 15.74 -15.41 -8.88
C TYR A 23 16.08 -14.60 -10.13
N ASP A 24 15.83 -15.14 -11.33
CA ASP A 24 15.91 -14.37 -12.58
C ASP A 24 14.81 -13.31 -12.62
N VAL A 25 13.58 -13.68 -12.23
CA VAL A 25 12.46 -12.74 -12.09
C VAL A 25 12.81 -11.62 -11.11
N ASP A 26 13.35 -11.96 -9.95
CA ASP A 26 13.75 -10.97 -8.95
C ASP A 26 14.81 -9.99 -9.48
N ARG A 27 15.84 -10.49 -10.17
CA ARG A 27 16.86 -9.64 -10.82
C ARG A 27 16.23 -8.69 -11.82
N ARG A 28 15.40 -9.20 -12.74
CA ARG A 28 14.70 -8.40 -13.76
C ARG A 28 13.84 -7.30 -13.16
N VAL A 29 13.08 -7.60 -12.10
CA VAL A 29 12.25 -6.60 -11.40
C VAL A 29 13.11 -5.55 -10.70
N SER A 30 14.24 -5.97 -10.15
CA SER A 30 15.12 -5.11 -9.37
C SER A 30 15.79 -4.03 -10.22
N GLU A 31 15.99 -4.25 -11.53
CA GLU A 31 16.51 -3.24 -12.48
C GLU A 31 15.75 -1.91 -12.47
N LYS A 32 14.43 -1.94 -12.21
CA LYS A 32 13.57 -0.74 -12.18
C LYS A 32 13.15 -0.31 -10.78
N THR A 33 13.43 -1.12 -9.76
CA THR A 33 12.87 -0.94 -8.41
C THR A 33 13.91 -0.86 -7.31
N GLN A 34 15.20 -1.03 -7.65
CA GLN A 34 16.35 -0.82 -6.80
C GLN A 34 17.41 -0.02 -7.56
N VAL A 35 18.25 0.72 -6.83
CA VAL A 35 19.32 1.55 -7.41
C VAL A 35 20.60 0.76 -7.73
N ILE A 36 20.75 -0.41 -7.10
CA ILE A 36 21.83 -1.37 -7.34
C ILE A 36 21.23 -2.77 -7.45
N PRO A 37 21.83 -3.68 -8.23
CA PRO A 37 21.33 -5.04 -8.37
C PRO A 37 21.45 -5.82 -7.05
N PRO A 38 20.55 -6.79 -6.80
CA PRO A 38 20.73 -7.74 -5.70
C PRO A 38 21.95 -8.63 -5.97
N LEU A 39 22.50 -9.20 -4.89
CA LEU A 39 23.59 -10.17 -4.99
C LEU A 39 23.12 -11.44 -5.74
N ALA A 40 24.03 -12.13 -6.41
CA ALA A 40 23.71 -13.39 -7.10
C ALA A 40 23.23 -14.47 -6.10
N GLU A 41 23.69 -14.37 -4.86
CA GLU A 41 23.38 -15.23 -3.72
C GLU A 41 22.11 -14.80 -2.97
N ASP A 42 21.42 -13.72 -3.37
CA ASP A 42 20.20 -13.27 -2.69
C ASP A 42 19.10 -14.36 -2.76
N ARG A 43 18.57 -14.75 -1.60
CA ARG A 43 17.50 -15.75 -1.44
C ARG A 43 16.33 -15.23 -0.62
N PHE A 44 16.08 -13.92 -0.57
CA PHE A 44 15.02 -13.35 0.27
C PHE A 44 13.63 -13.93 -0.04
N LEU A 45 13.38 -14.41 -1.27
CA LEU A 45 12.14 -15.08 -1.64
C LEU A 45 11.86 -16.32 -0.77
N CYS A 46 12.90 -17.04 -0.34
CA CYS A 46 12.76 -18.21 0.53
C CYS A 46 12.22 -17.86 1.92
N SER A 47 12.32 -16.60 2.34
CA SER A 47 11.76 -16.09 3.60
C SER A 47 10.61 -15.12 3.39
N PHE A 48 10.08 -15.00 2.16
CA PHE A 48 8.99 -14.08 1.85
C PHE A 48 7.60 -14.66 2.20
N SER A 49 7.41 -14.99 3.47
CA SER A 49 6.22 -15.69 3.98
C SER A 49 4.90 -14.97 3.70
N HIS A 50 4.90 -13.66 3.46
CA HIS A 50 3.69 -12.91 3.14
C HIS A 50 2.97 -13.49 1.91
N ILE A 51 3.73 -13.87 0.88
CA ILE A 51 3.18 -14.33 -0.41
C ILE A 51 3.20 -15.85 -0.55
N PHE A 52 4.00 -16.56 0.26
CA PHE A 52 4.12 -18.03 0.18
C PHE A 52 3.42 -18.78 1.33
N ALA A 53 3.17 -18.12 2.46
CA ALA A 53 2.58 -18.73 3.66
C ALA A 53 1.65 -17.75 4.40
N GLY A 54 1.11 -16.77 3.69
CA GLY A 54 0.27 -15.70 4.23
C GLY A 54 -0.83 -15.29 3.26
N GLY A 55 -1.57 -14.24 3.60
CA GLY A 55 -2.71 -13.76 2.82
C GLY A 55 -2.39 -12.79 1.69
N TYR A 56 -1.12 -12.65 1.28
CA TYR A 56 -0.69 -11.58 0.37
C TYR A 56 -0.17 -12.09 -0.99
N ALA A 57 -0.42 -13.35 -1.36
CA ALA A 57 -0.09 -13.86 -2.70
C ALA A 57 -0.81 -13.05 -3.77
N ALA A 58 -0.07 -12.53 -4.76
CA ALA A 58 -0.57 -11.57 -5.76
C ALA A 58 -1.27 -10.34 -5.15
N GLY A 59 -0.84 -9.96 -3.94
CA GLY A 59 -1.55 -9.03 -3.08
C GLY A 59 -0.64 -8.20 -2.19
N TYR A 60 0.68 -8.31 -2.29
CA TYR A 60 1.60 -7.52 -1.47
C TYR A 60 1.52 -6.01 -1.78
N TYR A 61 1.01 -5.65 -2.97
CA TYR A 61 0.68 -4.25 -3.31
C TYR A 61 -0.40 -3.65 -2.41
N SER A 62 -1.21 -4.47 -1.72
CA SER A 62 -2.28 -4.04 -0.82
C SER A 62 -1.80 -3.07 0.25
N TYR A 63 -0.55 -3.20 0.71
CA TYR A 63 0.02 -2.24 1.66
C TYR A 63 0.06 -0.82 1.08
N LYS A 64 0.68 -0.63 -0.10
CA LYS A 64 0.77 0.69 -0.73
C LYS A 64 -0.58 1.17 -1.26
N TRP A 65 -1.44 0.26 -1.70
CA TRP A 65 -2.82 0.61 -2.06
C TRP A 65 -3.58 1.18 -0.86
N ALA A 66 -3.58 0.48 0.27
CA ALA A 66 -4.24 0.93 1.49
C ALA A 66 -3.58 2.17 2.11
N GLU A 67 -2.27 2.37 1.90
CA GLU A 67 -1.55 3.53 2.44
C GLU A 67 -1.96 4.85 1.78
N VAL A 68 -2.38 4.82 0.51
CA VAL A 68 -3.02 5.97 -0.13
C VAL A 68 -4.28 6.36 0.66
N LEU A 69 -5.11 5.39 1.01
CA LEU A 69 -6.33 5.62 1.78
C LEU A 69 -6.00 6.09 3.20
N SER A 70 -5.02 5.50 3.88
CA SER A 70 -4.70 5.89 5.25
C SER A 70 -4.08 7.28 5.33
N ALA A 71 -3.20 7.66 4.42
CA ALA A 71 -2.60 8.99 4.37
C ALA A 71 -3.66 10.06 4.07
N ASP A 72 -4.54 9.81 3.10
CA ASP A 72 -5.62 10.74 2.76
C ASP A 72 -6.70 10.81 3.86
N ALA A 73 -6.96 9.70 4.55
CA ALA A 73 -7.82 9.70 5.74
C ALA A 73 -7.19 10.53 6.88
N PHE A 74 -5.89 10.42 7.11
CA PHE A 74 -5.19 11.24 8.10
C PHE A 74 -5.19 12.71 7.70
N SER A 75 -5.11 13.01 6.40
CA SER A 75 -5.23 14.38 5.90
C SER A 75 -6.56 15.05 6.25
N ALA A 76 -7.63 14.30 6.49
CA ALA A 76 -8.87 14.87 7.01
C ALA A 76 -8.71 15.45 8.43
N PHE A 77 -7.82 14.88 9.25
CA PHE A 77 -7.46 15.43 10.55
C PHE A 77 -6.54 16.65 10.42
N GLU A 78 -5.63 16.65 9.44
CA GLU A 78 -4.82 17.84 9.10
C GLU A 78 -5.71 19.01 8.67
N ASP A 79 -6.67 18.76 7.75
CA ASP A 79 -7.63 19.75 7.26
C ASP A 79 -8.50 20.33 8.40
N ALA A 80 -8.84 19.51 9.39
CA ALA A 80 -9.65 19.90 10.54
C ALA A 80 -8.87 20.69 11.62
N GLY A 81 -7.52 20.61 11.60
CA GLY A 81 -6.63 21.18 12.60
C GLY A 81 -6.31 20.20 13.74
N LEU A 82 -5.08 19.68 13.75
CA LEU A 82 -4.59 18.71 14.74
C LEU A 82 -4.43 19.29 16.15
N ASP A 83 -4.29 20.61 16.26
CA ASP A 83 -4.20 21.36 17.52
C ASP A 83 -5.59 21.73 18.08
N ASN A 84 -6.65 21.53 17.31
CA ASN A 84 -8.03 21.76 17.73
C ASN A 84 -8.66 20.47 18.28
N ASN A 85 -8.60 20.29 19.60
CA ASN A 85 -9.16 19.12 20.29
C ASN A 85 -10.61 18.81 19.90
N LYS A 86 -11.46 19.83 19.70
CA LYS A 86 -12.86 19.61 19.32
C LYS A 86 -12.95 19.03 17.90
N ALA A 87 -12.22 19.59 16.95
CA ALA A 87 -12.19 19.13 15.57
C ALA A 87 -11.59 17.71 15.43
N VAL A 88 -10.57 17.39 16.23
CA VAL A 88 -10.01 16.03 16.33
C VAL A 88 -11.05 15.03 16.83
N ILE A 89 -11.80 15.36 17.89
CA ILE A 89 -12.84 14.50 18.43
C ILE A 89 -13.96 14.27 17.41
N GLU A 90 -14.39 15.32 16.70
CA GLU A 90 -15.43 15.21 15.67
C GLU A 90 -14.97 14.33 14.49
N THR A 91 -13.76 14.55 13.98
CA THR A 91 -13.18 13.74 12.90
C THR A 91 -12.96 12.28 13.34
N GLY A 92 -12.46 12.07 14.55
CA GLY A 92 -12.26 10.74 15.13
C GLY A 92 -13.57 9.96 15.31
N ARG A 93 -14.66 10.64 15.71
CA ARG A 93 -15.99 10.03 15.79
C ARG A 93 -16.47 9.60 14.40
N LYS A 94 -16.30 10.47 13.39
CA LYS A 94 -16.65 10.14 12.00
C LYS A 94 -15.87 8.93 11.49
N PHE A 95 -14.56 8.86 11.76
CA PHE A 95 -13.70 7.72 11.42
C PHE A 95 -14.19 6.42 12.08
N ARG A 96 -14.54 6.49 13.37
CA ARG A 96 -15.10 5.36 14.13
C ARG A 96 -16.41 4.86 13.52
N GLU A 97 -17.33 5.76 13.20
CA GLU A 97 -18.68 5.43 12.71
C GLU A 97 -18.70 4.97 11.25
N THR A 98 -17.59 5.12 10.52
CA THR A 98 -17.44 4.71 9.12
C THR A 98 -16.43 3.57 9.00
N ILE A 99 -15.14 3.91 8.89
CA ILE A 99 -14.04 2.98 8.58
C ILE A 99 -13.95 1.83 9.58
N LEU A 100 -14.15 2.10 10.88
CA LEU A 100 -14.06 1.07 11.91
C LEU A 100 -15.36 0.30 12.16
N ALA A 101 -16.53 0.89 11.86
CA ALA A 101 -17.83 0.31 12.21
C ALA A 101 -18.46 -0.53 11.11
N LEU A 102 -18.22 -0.22 9.83
CA LEU A 102 -18.98 -0.81 8.72
C LEU A 102 -18.41 -2.15 8.23
N GLY A 103 -17.18 -2.51 8.61
CA GLY A 103 -16.54 -3.77 8.25
C GLY A 103 -16.63 -4.08 6.75
N GLY A 104 -16.90 -5.33 6.41
CA GLY A 104 -17.17 -5.77 5.03
C GLY A 104 -18.63 -5.62 4.57
N GLY A 105 -19.50 -4.98 5.38
CA GLY A 105 -20.93 -4.84 5.08
C GLY A 105 -21.26 -3.75 4.06
N LYS A 106 -20.25 -2.97 3.65
CA LYS A 106 -20.34 -1.94 2.61
C LYS A 106 -19.04 -1.92 1.80
N ALA A 107 -19.13 -1.54 0.53
CA ALA A 107 -17.95 -1.43 -0.32
C ALA A 107 -16.91 -0.46 0.29
N PRO A 108 -15.61 -0.83 0.38
CA PRO A 108 -14.61 -0.01 1.06
C PRO A 108 -14.46 1.42 0.51
N LEU A 109 -14.61 1.60 -0.81
CA LEU A 109 -14.57 2.93 -1.43
C LEU A 109 -15.74 3.81 -0.97
N GLU A 110 -16.95 3.26 -0.87
CA GLU A 110 -18.09 4.00 -0.34
C GLU A 110 -17.89 4.37 1.12
N VAL A 111 -17.38 3.45 1.95
CA VAL A 111 -17.04 3.72 3.36
C VAL A 111 -16.01 4.86 3.45
N PHE A 112 -14.98 4.82 2.60
CA PHE A 112 -13.96 5.87 2.55
C PHE A 112 -14.56 7.22 2.13
N VAL A 113 -15.39 7.27 1.09
CA VAL A 113 -16.05 8.52 0.65
C VAL A 113 -16.99 9.06 1.74
N GLN A 114 -17.70 8.19 2.47
CA GLN A 114 -18.53 8.61 3.61
C GLN A 114 -17.69 9.29 4.70
N PHE A 115 -16.49 8.79 4.98
CA PHE A 115 -15.55 9.42 5.89
C PHE A 115 -14.93 10.71 5.31
N ARG A 116 -14.33 10.63 4.12
CA ARG A 116 -13.47 11.66 3.55
C ARG A 116 -14.22 12.80 2.87
N GLY A 117 -15.45 12.54 2.41
CA GLY A 117 -16.29 13.46 1.63
C GLY A 117 -15.97 13.48 0.13
N ARG A 118 -14.96 12.74 -0.31
CA ARG A 118 -14.51 12.60 -1.71
C ARG A 118 -13.77 11.27 -1.90
N GLU A 119 -13.50 10.91 -3.15
CA GLU A 119 -12.64 9.77 -3.50
C GLU A 119 -11.18 9.99 -3.04
N PRO A 120 -10.42 8.89 -2.84
CA PRO A 120 -9.04 8.97 -2.37
C PRO A 120 -8.10 9.58 -3.41
N THR A 121 -7.07 10.26 -2.93
CA THR A 121 -5.98 10.86 -3.73
C THR A 121 -4.63 10.44 -3.17
N PRO A 122 -3.59 10.25 -4.01
CA PRO A 122 -2.26 9.86 -3.53
C PRO A 122 -1.45 11.03 -2.94
N ASP A 123 -1.94 12.27 -3.06
CA ASP A 123 -1.20 13.49 -2.75
C ASP A 123 -0.74 13.55 -1.30
N ALA A 124 -1.62 13.17 -0.35
CA ALA A 124 -1.28 13.12 1.07
C ALA A 124 -0.14 12.12 1.33
N LEU A 125 -0.19 10.93 0.72
CA LEU A 125 0.86 9.92 0.84
C LEU A 125 2.20 10.47 0.34
N LEU A 126 2.21 11.12 -0.82
CA LEU A 126 3.42 11.68 -1.40
C LEU A 126 3.98 12.83 -0.56
N ARG A 127 3.10 13.73 -0.07
CA ARG A 127 3.47 14.86 0.81
C ARG A 127 4.08 14.37 2.12
N HIS A 128 3.43 13.43 2.80
CA HIS A 128 3.90 12.88 4.07
C HIS A 128 5.25 12.18 3.96
N ASN A 129 5.61 11.68 2.77
CA ASN A 129 6.89 11.04 2.48
C ASN A 129 7.91 11.98 1.82
N GLY A 130 7.61 13.27 1.63
CA GLY A 130 8.52 14.24 0.99
C GLY A 130 8.83 13.92 -0.48
N LEU A 131 7.91 13.24 -1.18
CA LEU A 131 8.07 12.81 -2.58
C LEU A 131 7.49 13.80 -3.59
N ILE A 132 6.97 14.94 -3.11
CA ILE A 132 6.57 16.09 -3.91
C ILE A 132 7.24 17.34 -3.34
N ALA A 133 7.49 18.33 -4.19
CA ALA A 133 8.02 19.61 -3.74
C ALA A 133 7.07 20.25 -2.71
N ALA A 134 7.63 20.80 -1.63
CA ALA A 134 6.86 21.64 -0.72
C ALA A 134 6.34 22.86 -1.50
N ALA A 135 5.04 23.14 -1.34
CA ALA A 135 4.43 24.36 -1.84
C ALA A 135 4.89 25.58 -1.03
#